data_AF-A0A6B1H7Y7-F1
#
_entry.id   AF-A0A6B1H7Y7-F1
#
_cell.length_a   1.000
_cell.length_b   1.000
_cell.length_c   1.000
_cell.angle_alpha   90.00
_cell.angle_beta   90.00
_cell.angle_gamma   90.00
#
_symmetry.space_group_name_H-M   'P 1'
#
loop_
_entity.id
_entity.type
_entity.pdbx_description
1 polymer ?
#
loop_
_entity_poly.entity_id
_entity_poly.type
_entity_poly.pdbx_seq_one_letter_code
_entity_poly.pdbx_strand_id
1 'polypeptide(L)'
;MGKYVSGRIARTSAFPAADDELRRLAALAALARYGALERGRLDALEVNVEALPTSGLLDWLDVLTRVLPPDERLTVAKDALRARLSLQGTTMGFSTEHRDRLSWLMVATDGNAARAILSLLDDPDWQADLPRMIRGLYGRQHRGRWQTTVANAWGSVATAAFRAVFEGEPVTGTSTVRLGEVQQQALWPNPRDEKAALPKPIEIPWSAAQTLALTHDGTGAPWGMVEFRAAVPLTEPTQRGYRIVRRVDAVDRKRSRTWSRGDVAQIVLEIDANADMGWVVVDDPL
;
A
#
# COMPACT_ATOMS: atom_id res chain seq x y z
N MET A 1 -19.48 -18.37 -19.75
CA MET A 1 -18.37 -18.41 -18.77
C MET A 1 -17.98 -19.83 -18.38
N GLY A 2 -18.90 -20.68 -17.90
CA GLY A 2 -18.57 -22.06 -17.49
C GLY A 2 -17.86 -22.94 -18.54
N LYS A 3 -18.26 -22.86 -19.83
CA LYS A 3 -17.58 -23.58 -20.92
C LYS A 3 -16.12 -23.12 -21.17
N TYR A 4 -15.81 -21.85 -20.88
CA TYR A 4 -14.45 -21.31 -21.02
C TYR A 4 -13.56 -21.79 -19.87
N VAL A 5 -14.06 -21.70 -18.63
CA VAL A 5 -13.37 -22.19 -17.43
C VAL A 5 -13.06 -23.69 -17.51
N SER A 6 -14.00 -24.49 -18.05
CA SER A 6 -13.81 -25.94 -18.21
C SER A 6 -12.93 -26.33 -19.42
N GLY A 7 -12.26 -25.38 -20.07
CA GLY A 7 -11.41 -25.63 -21.25
C GLY A 7 -12.12 -26.07 -22.52
N ARG A 8 -13.47 -26.05 -22.56
CA ARG A 8 -14.25 -26.44 -23.75
C ARG A 8 -14.27 -25.36 -24.82
N ILE A 9 -13.86 -24.14 -24.47
CA ILE A 9 -13.70 -23.01 -25.38
C ILE A 9 -12.31 -22.43 -25.12
N ALA A 10 -11.47 -22.37 -26.15
CA ALA A 10 -10.24 -21.60 -26.12
C ALA A 10 -10.51 -20.20 -26.68
N ARG A 11 -9.87 -19.17 -26.11
CA ARG A 11 -9.86 -17.83 -26.67
C ARG A 11 -8.43 -17.44 -26.98
N THR A 12 -8.20 -16.98 -28.20
CA THR A 12 -6.92 -16.41 -28.59
C THR A 12 -6.83 -14.98 -28.05
N SER A 13 -5.67 -14.63 -27.49
CA SER A 13 -5.38 -13.26 -27.09
C SER A 13 -4.90 -12.46 -28.30
N ALA A 14 -5.33 -11.19 -28.40
CA ALA A 14 -4.79 -10.27 -29.40
C ALA A 14 -3.33 -9.88 -29.10
N PHE A 15 -2.87 -10.11 -27.86
CA PHE A 15 -1.49 -9.95 -27.46
C PHE A 15 -0.79 -11.31 -27.39
N PRO A 16 0.48 -11.42 -27.82
CA PRO A 16 1.25 -12.67 -27.75
C PRO A 16 1.74 -12.92 -26.32
N ALA A 17 0.80 -13.13 -25.39
CA ALA A 17 1.05 -13.39 -23.98
C ALA A 17 0.35 -14.69 -23.56
N ALA A 18 1.04 -15.51 -22.76
CA ALA A 18 0.47 -16.71 -22.15
C ALA A 18 -0.43 -16.31 -20.96
N ASP A 19 -1.62 -15.77 -21.25
CA ASP A 19 -2.53 -15.18 -20.25
C ASP A 19 -3.83 -15.98 -20.01
N ASP A 20 -3.96 -17.17 -20.59
CA ASP A 20 -5.19 -17.98 -20.50
C ASP A 20 -5.50 -18.38 -19.05
N GLU A 21 -4.48 -18.77 -18.27
CA GLU A 21 -4.64 -19.10 -16.85
C GLU A 21 -5.19 -17.91 -16.05
N LEU A 22 -4.66 -16.70 -16.28
CA LEU A 22 -5.11 -15.48 -15.61
C LEU A 22 -6.55 -15.13 -15.99
N ARG A 23 -6.93 -15.28 -17.26
CA ARG A 23 -8.30 -15.06 -17.72
C ARG A 23 -9.27 -16.10 -17.15
N ARG A 24 -8.84 -17.35 -17.00
CA ARG A 24 -9.63 -18.41 -16.34
C ARG A 24 -9.83 -18.11 -14.86
N LEU A 25 -8.78 -17.70 -14.15
CA LEU A 25 -8.88 -17.29 -12.74
C LEU A 25 -9.81 -16.08 -12.56
N ALA A 26 -9.68 -15.04 -13.40
CA ALA A 26 -10.61 -13.91 -13.38
C ALA A 26 -12.06 -14.34 -13.65
N ALA A 27 -12.26 -15.32 -14.55
CA ALA A 27 -13.58 -15.87 -14.82
C ALA A 27 -14.14 -16.72 -13.67
N LEU A 28 -13.29 -17.48 -12.98
CA LEU A 28 -13.64 -18.22 -11.77
C LEU A 28 -14.03 -17.25 -10.65
N ALA A 29 -13.25 -16.19 -10.41
CA ALA A 29 -13.56 -15.16 -9.42
C ALA A 29 -14.89 -14.47 -9.71
N ALA A 30 -15.16 -14.14 -10.98
CA ALA A 30 -16.47 -13.63 -11.38
C ALA A 30 -17.60 -14.62 -11.08
N LEU A 31 -17.46 -15.90 -11.42
CA LEU A 31 -18.47 -16.91 -11.11
C LEU A 31 -18.66 -17.09 -9.59
N ALA A 32 -17.58 -17.02 -8.81
CA ALA A 32 -17.61 -17.09 -7.35
C ALA A 32 -18.43 -15.93 -6.75
N ARG A 33 -18.24 -14.69 -7.24
CA ARG A 33 -19.00 -13.51 -6.79
C ARG A 33 -20.50 -13.63 -7.00
N TYR A 34 -20.93 -14.33 -8.04
CA TYR A 34 -22.35 -14.56 -8.35
C TYR A 34 -22.89 -15.91 -7.82
N GLY A 35 -22.12 -16.65 -7.01
CA GLY A 35 -22.54 -17.94 -6.47
C GLY A 35 -22.73 -19.04 -7.53
N ALA A 36 -22.17 -18.86 -8.73
CA ALA A 36 -22.34 -19.75 -9.88
C ALA A 36 -21.18 -20.75 -10.05
N LEU A 37 -20.30 -20.87 -9.05
CA LEU A 37 -19.15 -21.75 -9.04
C LEU A 37 -19.36 -22.90 -8.04
N GLU A 38 -19.44 -24.12 -8.55
CA GLU A 38 -19.58 -25.35 -7.74
C GLU A 38 -18.23 -25.70 -7.09
N ARG A 39 -18.26 -26.05 -5.79
CA ARG A 39 -17.06 -26.41 -4.99
C ARG A 39 -16.22 -27.50 -5.65
N GLY A 40 -16.84 -28.58 -6.12
CA GLY A 40 -16.14 -29.72 -6.74
C GLY A 40 -15.36 -29.39 -8.02
N ARG A 41 -15.55 -28.20 -8.61
CA ARG A 41 -14.74 -27.74 -9.76
C ARG A 41 -13.38 -27.18 -9.35
N LEU A 42 -13.17 -26.92 -8.05
CA LEU A 42 -11.93 -26.39 -7.50
C LEU A 42 -10.99 -27.48 -7.00
N ASP A 43 -11.51 -28.69 -6.74
CA ASP A 43 -10.72 -29.78 -6.14
C ASP A 43 -9.58 -30.25 -7.06
N ALA A 44 -9.78 -30.18 -8.38
CA ALA A 44 -8.78 -30.56 -9.38
C ALA A 44 -7.90 -29.39 -9.85
N LEU A 45 -8.10 -28.18 -9.31
CA LEU A 45 -7.36 -27.00 -9.74
C LEU A 45 -6.12 -26.82 -8.86
N GLU A 46 -4.95 -27.15 -9.42
CA GLU A 46 -3.66 -26.83 -8.82
C GLU A 46 -3.22 -25.44 -9.30
N VAL A 47 -3.10 -24.50 -8.35
CA VAL A 47 -2.68 -23.13 -8.63
C VAL A 47 -1.34 -22.87 -7.95
N ASN A 48 -0.31 -22.55 -8.73
CA ASN A 48 0.98 -22.12 -8.19
C ASN A 48 0.92 -20.64 -7.80
N VAL A 49 0.60 -20.37 -6.53
CA VAL A 49 0.43 -19.01 -6.00
C VAL A 49 1.68 -18.13 -6.17
N GLU A 50 2.89 -18.70 -6.09
CA GLU A 50 4.15 -17.96 -6.20
C GLU A 50 4.39 -17.47 -7.63
N ALA A 51 3.94 -18.24 -8.63
CA ALA A 51 4.05 -17.88 -10.02
C ALA A 51 3.00 -16.83 -10.47
N LEU A 52 1.90 -16.68 -9.73
CA LEU A 52 0.84 -15.76 -10.10
C LEU A 52 1.27 -14.29 -9.96
N PRO A 53 0.88 -13.41 -10.90
CA PRO A 53 0.91 -11.96 -10.66
C PRO A 53 -0.08 -11.59 -9.55
N THR A 54 0.08 -10.42 -8.94
CA THR A 54 -0.78 -9.98 -7.82
C THR A 54 -2.26 -9.95 -8.19
N SER A 55 -2.61 -9.58 -9.43
CA SER A 55 -4.01 -9.62 -9.90
C SER A 55 -4.61 -11.03 -9.87
N GLY A 56 -3.83 -12.03 -10.31
CA GLY A 56 -4.25 -13.44 -10.32
C GLY A 56 -4.33 -14.02 -8.91
N LEU A 57 -3.38 -13.66 -8.03
CA LEU A 57 -3.43 -14.03 -6.62
C LEU A 57 -4.69 -13.48 -5.93
N LEU A 58 -5.07 -12.24 -6.24
CA LEU A 58 -6.30 -11.62 -5.73
C LEU A 58 -7.58 -12.26 -6.30
N ASP A 59 -7.58 -12.68 -7.56
CA ASP A 59 -8.69 -13.47 -8.12
C ASP A 59 -8.79 -14.83 -7.42
N TRP A 60 -7.67 -15.48 -7.16
CA TRP A 60 -7.63 -16.76 -6.45
C TRP A 60 -8.11 -16.63 -5.01
N LEU A 61 -7.65 -15.61 -4.28
CA LEU A 61 -8.09 -15.29 -2.93
C LEU A 61 -9.62 -15.10 -2.87
N ASP A 62 -10.18 -14.34 -3.82
CA ASP A 62 -11.63 -14.11 -3.91
C ASP A 62 -12.43 -15.39 -4.20
N VAL A 63 -11.88 -16.32 -5.00
CA VAL A 63 -12.48 -17.65 -5.22
C VAL A 63 -12.49 -18.46 -3.93
N LEU A 64 -11.33 -18.57 -3.27
CA LEU A 64 -11.16 -19.36 -2.05
C LEU A 64 -12.10 -18.87 -0.94
N THR A 65 -12.12 -17.57 -0.67
CA THR A 65 -12.92 -16.98 0.41
C THR A 65 -14.42 -17.15 0.21
N ARG A 66 -14.92 -17.19 -1.04
CA ARG A 66 -16.36 -17.25 -1.33
C ARG A 66 -16.91 -18.65 -1.49
N VAL A 67 -16.11 -19.58 -2.03
CA VAL A 67 -16.62 -20.88 -2.48
C VAL A 67 -16.32 -21.97 -1.46
N LEU A 68 -15.16 -21.90 -0.81
CA LEU A 68 -14.63 -22.94 0.06
C LEU A 68 -14.62 -22.48 1.52
N PRO A 69 -14.77 -23.41 2.48
CA PRO A 69 -14.42 -23.10 3.86
C PRO A 69 -12.92 -22.78 3.96
N PRO A 70 -12.49 -21.98 4.95
CA PRO A 70 -11.06 -21.68 5.16
C PRO A 70 -10.23 -22.97 5.24
N ASP A 71 -9.22 -23.07 4.38
CA ASP A 71 -8.29 -24.19 4.31
C ASP A 71 -6.84 -23.70 4.12
N GLU A 72 -5.90 -24.63 4.01
CA GLU A 72 -4.48 -24.33 3.83
C GLU A 72 -4.20 -23.47 2.58
N ARG A 73 -4.98 -23.65 1.50
CA ARG A 73 -4.81 -22.87 0.26
C ARG A 73 -5.10 -21.39 0.50
N LEU A 74 -6.10 -21.09 1.33
CA LEU A 74 -6.43 -19.71 1.70
C LEU A 74 -5.31 -19.08 2.53
N THR A 75 -4.76 -19.81 3.50
CA THR A 75 -3.62 -19.34 4.31
C THR A 75 -2.41 -19.05 3.42
N VAL A 76 -2.04 -20.00 2.55
CA VAL A 76 -0.92 -19.86 1.62
C VAL A 76 -1.11 -18.66 0.67
N ALA A 77 -2.33 -18.43 0.17
CA ALA A 77 -2.61 -17.27 -0.67
C ALA A 77 -2.50 -15.93 0.10
N LYS A 78 -2.94 -15.88 1.35
CA LYS A 78 -2.80 -14.70 2.22
C LYS A 78 -1.35 -14.42 2.57
N ASP A 79 -0.57 -15.45 2.88
CA ASP A 79 0.86 -15.33 3.18
C ASP A 79 1.64 -14.85 1.96
N ALA A 80 1.34 -15.36 0.76
CA ALA A 80 1.92 -14.87 -0.49
C ALA A 80 1.57 -13.38 -0.73
N LEU A 81 0.35 -12.95 -0.42
CA LEU A 81 -0.05 -11.55 -0.53
C LEU A 81 0.71 -10.68 0.49
N ARG A 82 0.84 -11.15 1.73
CA ARG A 82 1.59 -10.47 2.79
C ARG A 82 3.07 -10.35 2.46
N ALA A 83 3.68 -11.39 1.91
CA ALA A 83 5.07 -11.37 1.47
C ALA A 83 5.34 -10.37 0.33
N ARG A 84 4.33 -10.09 -0.50
CA ARG A 84 4.41 -9.10 -1.58
C ARG A 84 4.17 -7.68 -1.10
N LEU A 85 3.35 -7.50 -0.06
CA LEU A 85 2.92 -6.20 0.41
C LEU A 85 4.06 -5.47 1.14
N SER A 86 4.37 -4.25 0.69
CA SER A 86 5.30 -3.35 1.33
C SER A 86 4.55 -2.16 1.90
N LEU A 87 4.49 -2.06 3.24
CA LEU A 87 3.94 -0.92 3.98
C LEU A 87 5.10 -0.16 4.63
N GLN A 88 5.65 0.84 3.94
CA GLN A 88 6.77 1.64 4.41
C GLN A 88 6.33 3.07 4.68
N GLY A 89 6.50 3.56 5.92
CA GLY A 89 6.09 4.91 6.29
C GLY A 89 4.60 5.15 6.00
N THR A 90 4.30 6.04 5.05
CA THR A 90 2.94 6.37 4.60
C THR A 90 2.56 5.75 3.25
N THR A 91 3.46 5.00 2.63
CA THR A 91 3.26 4.44 1.28
C THR A 91 2.90 2.95 1.33
N MET A 92 2.24 2.49 0.27
CA MET A 92 1.92 1.09 0.01
C MET A 92 2.40 0.73 -1.39
N GLY A 93 3.06 -0.41 -1.50
CA GLY A 93 3.41 -1.01 -2.79
C GLY A 93 3.50 -2.52 -2.74
N PHE A 94 3.83 -3.12 -3.89
CA PHE A 94 4.10 -4.55 -4.02
C PHE A 94 5.53 -4.81 -4.52
N SER A 95 6.17 -5.86 -4.01
CA SER A 95 7.49 -6.29 -4.50
C SER A 95 7.48 -6.73 -5.97
N THR A 96 6.31 -7.12 -6.50
CA THR A 96 6.10 -7.59 -7.87
C THR A 96 5.55 -6.52 -8.81
N GLU A 97 5.42 -5.26 -8.38
CA GLU A 97 4.74 -4.19 -9.15
C GLU A 97 5.18 -4.08 -10.61
N HIS A 98 6.49 -4.16 -10.87
CA HIS A 98 7.01 -4.06 -12.24
C HIS A 98 6.48 -5.17 -13.16
N ARG A 99 6.36 -6.39 -12.64
CA ARG A 99 5.89 -7.58 -13.37
C ARG A 99 4.37 -7.67 -13.43
N ASP A 100 3.67 -7.00 -12.52
CA ASP A 100 2.20 -7.04 -12.41
C ASP A 100 1.46 -6.06 -13.36
N ARG A 101 2.19 -5.27 -14.17
CA ARG A 101 1.61 -4.31 -15.12
C ARG A 101 1.09 -4.99 -16.40
N LEU A 102 0.01 -5.74 -16.27
CA LEU A 102 -0.65 -6.45 -17.37
C LEU A 102 -1.71 -5.55 -18.04
N SER A 103 -1.25 -4.48 -18.70
CA SER A 103 -2.12 -3.43 -19.24
C SER A 103 -3.14 -3.93 -20.27
N TRP A 104 -2.80 -4.96 -21.05
CA TRP A 104 -3.72 -5.60 -22.01
C TRP A 104 -4.87 -6.38 -21.36
N LEU A 105 -4.78 -6.66 -20.05
CA LEU A 105 -5.86 -7.20 -19.23
C LEU A 105 -6.57 -6.10 -18.41
N MET A 106 -6.28 -4.83 -18.69
CA MET A 106 -6.75 -3.68 -17.91
C MET A 106 -6.34 -3.74 -16.42
N VAL A 107 -5.26 -4.47 -16.12
CA VAL A 107 -4.70 -4.60 -14.77
C VAL A 107 -3.69 -3.47 -14.53
N ALA A 108 -3.83 -2.83 -13.37
CA ALA A 108 -2.91 -1.82 -12.88
C ALA A 108 -2.67 -2.04 -11.39
N THR A 109 -1.52 -1.63 -10.89
CA THR A 109 -1.16 -1.82 -9.48
C THR A 109 -2.16 -1.14 -8.54
N ASP A 110 -2.61 0.07 -8.86
CA ASP A 110 -3.58 0.78 -8.03
C ASP A 110 -4.90 0.01 -7.88
N GLY A 111 -5.32 -0.66 -8.96
CA GLY A 111 -6.46 -1.57 -8.94
C GLY A 111 -6.21 -2.78 -8.06
N ASN A 112 -5.00 -3.36 -8.11
CA ASN A 112 -4.61 -4.47 -7.22
C ASN A 112 -4.59 -4.03 -5.75
N ALA A 113 -4.09 -2.83 -5.44
CA ALA A 113 -4.10 -2.29 -4.07
C ALA A 113 -5.54 -2.14 -3.54
N ALA A 114 -6.44 -1.56 -4.34
CA ALA A 114 -7.86 -1.43 -3.97
C ALA A 114 -8.53 -2.81 -3.80
N ARG A 115 -8.27 -3.75 -4.69
CA ARG A 115 -8.78 -5.12 -4.61
C ARG A 115 -8.24 -5.88 -3.39
N ALA A 116 -6.97 -5.69 -3.03
CA ALA A 116 -6.39 -6.28 -1.83
C ALA A 116 -7.12 -5.83 -0.57
N ILE A 117 -7.43 -4.53 -0.45
CA ILE A 117 -8.22 -3.99 0.66
C ILE A 117 -9.60 -4.66 0.69
N LEU A 118 -10.29 -4.74 -0.45
CA LEU A 118 -11.62 -5.37 -0.53
C LEU A 118 -11.60 -6.85 -0.14
N SER A 119 -10.59 -7.60 -0.58
CA SER A 119 -10.48 -9.04 -0.29
C SER A 119 -10.13 -9.34 1.17
N LEU A 120 -9.52 -8.39 1.88
CA LEU A 120 -9.05 -8.56 3.26
C LEU A 120 -9.92 -7.85 4.30
N LEU A 121 -10.97 -7.14 3.87
CA LEU A 121 -11.77 -6.26 4.73
C LEU A 121 -12.44 -7.02 5.88
N ASP A 122 -12.93 -8.22 5.62
CA ASP A 122 -13.61 -9.08 6.60
C ASP A 122 -12.64 -9.98 7.38
N ASP A 123 -11.33 -9.89 7.13
CA ASP A 123 -10.33 -10.75 7.73
C ASP A 123 -9.82 -10.16 9.06
N PRO A 124 -10.03 -10.84 10.20
CA PRO A 124 -9.59 -10.34 11.50
C PRO A 124 -8.07 -10.15 11.58
N ASP A 125 -7.28 -10.96 10.87
CA ASP A 125 -5.82 -10.92 10.91
C ASP A 125 -5.22 -9.69 10.20
N TRP A 126 -6.05 -8.95 9.45
CA TRP A 126 -5.64 -7.79 8.66
C TRP A 126 -6.22 -6.47 9.15
N GLN A 127 -7.10 -6.49 10.16
CA GLN A 127 -7.76 -5.29 10.71
C GLN A 127 -6.76 -4.20 11.14
N ALA A 128 -5.60 -4.60 11.67
CA ALA A 128 -4.54 -3.67 12.09
C ALA A 128 -3.78 -3.02 10.92
N ASP A 129 -3.75 -3.65 9.74
CA ASP A 129 -2.99 -3.21 8.57
C ASP A 129 -3.86 -2.45 7.55
N LEU A 130 -5.15 -2.77 7.46
CA LEU A 130 -6.13 -2.09 6.60
C LEU A 130 -6.09 -0.55 6.68
N PRO A 131 -6.00 0.08 7.87
CA PRO A 131 -5.69 1.51 8.02
C PRO A 131 -4.52 2.04 7.18
N ARG A 132 -3.41 1.30 7.18
CA ARG A 132 -2.17 1.68 6.52
C ARG A 132 -2.32 1.44 5.02
N MET A 133 -3.02 0.38 4.64
CA MET A 133 -3.32 0.06 3.25
C MET A 133 -4.23 1.11 2.60
N ILE A 134 -5.31 1.55 3.25
CA ILE A 134 -6.20 2.57 2.68
C ILE A 134 -5.48 3.92 2.53
N ARG A 135 -4.67 4.30 3.53
CA ARG A 135 -3.81 5.50 3.44
C ARG A 135 -2.83 5.37 2.29
N GLY A 136 -2.20 4.21 2.16
CA GLY A 136 -1.29 3.90 1.06
C GLY A 136 -2.00 4.01 -0.30
N LEU A 137 -3.22 3.47 -0.44
CA LEU A 137 -4.03 3.59 -1.65
C LEU A 137 -4.32 5.06 -2.00
N TYR A 138 -4.66 5.91 -1.03
CA TYR A 138 -4.82 7.35 -1.27
C TYR A 138 -3.49 8.00 -1.69
N GLY A 139 -2.38 7.63 -1.06
CA GLY A 139 -1.04 8.10 -1.41
C GLY A 139 -0.60 7.74 -2.83
N ARG A 140 -1.23 6.73 -3.46
CA ARG A 140 -1.00 6.36 -4.87
C ARG A 140 -1.74 7.24 -5.87
N GLN A 141 -2.66 8.11 -5.42
CA GLN A 141 -3.37 9.00 -6.33
C GLN A 141 -2.43 10.07 -6.91
N HIS A 142 -2.56 10.30 -8.21
CA HIS A 142 -1.94 11.43 -8.89
C HIS A 142 -3.01 12.39 -9.37
N ARG A 143 -3.00 13.61 -8.83
CA ARG A 143 -4.02 14.65 -9.11
C ARG A 143 -5.46 14.14 -8.83
N GLY A 144 -5.64 13.43 -7.73
CA GLY A 144 -6.96 12.93 -7.26
C GLY A 144 -7.52 11.73 -8.02
N ARG A 145 -6.71 11.03 -8.82
CA ARG A 145 -7.12 9.82 -9.54
C ARG A 145 -6.07 8.72 -9.47
N TRP A 146 -6.52 7.48 -9.58
CA TRP A 146 -5.67 6.32 -9.80
C TRP A 146 -5.41 6.09 -11.29
N GLN A 147 -4.42 5.25 -11.60
CA GLN A 147 -3.81 5.13 -12.93
C GLN A 147 -4.79 4.87 -14.08
N THR A 148 -5.82 4.04 -13.88
CA THR A 148 -6.76 3.61 -14.94
C THR A 148 -8.22 3.82 -14.54
N THR A 149 -9.14 3.84 -15.51
CA THR A 149 -10.59 3.93 -15.23
C THR A 149 -11.06 2.75 -14.38
N VAL A 150 -10.55 1.55 -14.63
CA VAL A 150 -10.82 0.34 -13.83
C VAL A 150 -10.26 0.48 -12.42
N ALA A 151 -9.05 1.03 -12.26
CA ALA A 151 -8.48 1.30 -10.94
C ALA A 151 -9.29 2.36 -10.18
N ASN A 152 -9.81 3.39 -10.86
CA ASN A 152 -10.69 4.38 -10.23
C ASN A 152 -12.01 3.76 -9.75
N ALA A 153 -12.60 2.85 -10.53
CA ALA A 153 -13.80 2.12 -10.12
C ALA A 153 -13.53 1.26 -8.88
N TRP A 154 -12.45 0.46 -8.90
CA TRP A 154 -12.07 -0.34 -7.73
C TRP A 154 -11.70 0.49 -6.52
N GLY A 155 -10.96 1.57 -6.69
CA GLY A 155 -10.60 2.49 -5.61
C GLY A 155 -11.83 3.11 -4.96
N SER A 156 -12.82 3.53 -5.75
CA SER A 156 -14.08 4.07 -5.23
C SER A 156 -14.86 3.04 -4.41
N VAL A 157 -14.95 1.80 -4.91
CA VAL A 157 -15.60 0.70 -4.19
C VAL A 157 -14.85 0.33 -2.91
N ALA A 158 -13.52 0.24 -2.97
CA ALA A 158 -12.68 -0.08 -1.82
C ALA A 158 -12.78 0.98 -0.73
N THR A 159 -12.74 2.26 -1.11
CA THR A 159 -12.98 3.38 -0.19
C THR A 159 -14.36 3.29 0.45
N ALA A 160 -15.43 3.10 -0.33
CA ALA A 160 -16.78 3.01 0.22
C ALA A 160 -16.94 1.82 1.18
N ALA A 161 -16.41 0.65 0.83
CA ALA A 161 -16.45 -0.54 1.67
C ALA A 161 -15.65 -0.35 2.96
N PHE A 162 -14.45 0.23 2.88
CA PHE A 162 -13.64 0.55 4.05
C PHE A 162 -14.37 1.51 5.00
N ARG A 163 -14.97 2.58 4.47
CA ARG A 163 -15.74 3.54 5.27
C ARG A 163 -16.94 2.90 5.96
N ALA A 164 -17.62 1.96 5.29
CA ALA A 164 -18.74 1.24 5.89
C ALA A 164 -18.33 0.40 7.11
N VAL A 165 -17.09 -0.11 7.14
CA VAL A 165 -16.57 -0.94 8.23
C VAL A 165 -15.93 -0.11 9.34
N PHE A 166 -15.14 0.91 9.00
CA PHE A 166 -14.31 1.65 9.97
C PHE A 166 -14.83 3.07 10.30
N GLU A 167 -15.68 3.67 9.45
CA GLU A 167 -16.11 5.07 9.56
C GLU A 167 -17.64 5.21 9.61
N GLY A 168 -18.32 4.25 10.26
CA GLY A 168 -19.78 4.23 10.35
C GLY A 168 -20.37 5.38 11.19
N GLU A 169 -19.61 5.94 12.12
CA GLU A 169 -20.01 7.06 12.96
C GLU A 169 -19.16 8.30 12.68
N PRO A 170 -19.77 9.49 12.56
CA PRO A 170 -19.01 10.71 12.39
C PRO A 170 -18.22 11.05 13.66
N VAL A 171 -17.00 11.54 13.47
CA VAL A 171 -16.14 11.96 14.57
C VAL A 171 -16.65 13.27 15.17
N THR A 172 -16.86 13.29 16.48
CA THR A 172 -17.29 14.49 17.23
C THR A 172 -16.47 14.66 18.50
N GLY A 173 -16.69 15.74 19.25
CA GLY A 173 -16.07 15.92 20.55
C GLY A 173 -14.60 16.33 20.46
N THR A 174 -13.79 15.89 21.42
CA THR A 174 -12.42 16.40 21.63
C THR A 174 -11.40 15.27 21.65
N SER A 175 -10.38 15.38 20.82
CA SER A 175 -9.16 14.56 20.94
C SER A 175 -8.13 15.29 21.78
N THR A 176 -7.60 14.63 22.81
CA THR A 176 -6.53 15.15 23.66
C THR A 176 -5.22 14.43 23.36
N VAL A 177 -4.16 15.21 23.16
CA VAL A 177 -2.79 14.76 22.97
C VAL A 177 -1.97 15.19 24.18
N ARG A 178 -1.33 14.24 24.86
CA ARG A 178 -0.46 14.51 26.01
C ARG A 178 0.92 13.93 25.78
N LEU A 179 1.95 14.76 25.96
CA LEU A 179 3.35 14.36 25.99
C LEU A 179 3.96 14.92 27.28
N GLY A 180 4.05 14.05 28.29
CA GLY A 180 4.30 14.42 29.71
C GLY A 180 3.43 15.56 30.20
N GLU A 181 4.04 16.70 30.53
CA GLU A 181 3.32 17.87 31.07
C GLU A 181 2.61 18.69 29.99
N VAL A 182 2.98 18.53 28.71
CA VAL A 182 2.32 19.25 27.62
C VAL A 182 1.05 18.53 27.22
N GLN A 183 -0.07 19.24 27.33
CA GLN A 183 -1.38 18.77 26.87
C GLN A 183 -1.92 19.74 25.82
N GLN A 184 -2.34 19.21 24.67
CA GLN A 184 -3.06 19.96 23.65
C GLN A 184 -4.34 19.23 23.26
N GLN A 185 -5.31 19.97 22.75
CA GLN A 185 -6.62 19.45 22.38
C GLN A 185 -6.98 19.85 20.95
N ALA A 186 -7.63 18.93 20.25
CA ALA A 186 -8.21 19.10 18.94
C ALA A 186 -9.73 18.92 19.06
N LEU A 187 -10.48 20.00 18.82
CA LEU A 187 -11.94 19.99 18.83
C LEU A 187 -12.46 19.61 17.43
N TRP A 188 -13.22 18.53 17.35
CA TRP A 188 -13.83 18.09 16.10
C TRP A 188 -15.05 18.94 15.76
N PRO A 189 -15.22 19.31 14.49
CA PRO A 189 -16.36 20.11 14.07
C PRO A 189 -17.68 19.36 14.17
N ASN A 190 -18.79 20.10 14.18
CA ASN A 190 -20.11 19.49 14.04
C ASN A 190 -20.20 18.79 12.67
N PRO A 191 -20.52 17.48 12.60
CA PRO A 191 -20.60 16.74 11.34
C PRO A 191 -21.64 17.27 10.35
N ARG A 192 -22.62 18.06 10.84
CA ARG A 192 -23.64 18.71 10.00
C ARG A 192 -23.15 20.01 9.35
N ASP A 193 -22.00 20.52 9.78
CA ASP A 193 -21.39 21.71 9.20
C ASP A 193 -20.29 21.30 8.21
N GLU A 194 -20.66 21.14 6.94
CA GLU A 194 -19.74 20.75 5.87
C GLU A 194 -18.62 21.77 5.61
N LYS A 195 -18.76 23.01 6.10
CA LYS A 195 -17.76 24.06 5.93
C LYS A 195 -16.82 24.19 7.11
N ALA A 196 -17.10 23.49 8.21
CA ALA A 196 -16.29 23.56 9.40
C ALA A 196 -14.91 22.94 9.13
N ALA A 197 -13.87 23.66 9.52
CA ALA A 197 -12.50 23.21 9.33
C ALA A 197 -12.19 22.04 10.29
N LEU A 198 -11.47 21.04 9.78
CA LEU A 198 -10.89 19.99 10.60
C LEU A 198 -9.81 20.57 11.53
N PRO A 199 -9.51 19.92 12.66
CA PRO A 199 -8.43 20.34 13.56
C PRO A 199 -7.09 20.43 12.81
N LYS A 200 -6.30 21.45 13.12
CA LYS A 200 -4.93 21.56 12.61
C LYS A 200 -4.04 20.50 13.28
N PRO A 201 -2.94 20.07 12.61
CA PRO A 201 -1.92 19.24 13.24
C PRO A 201 -1.42 19.87 14.54
N ILE A 202 -1.27 19.04 15.57
CA ILE A 202 -0.72 19.44 16.87
C ILE A 202 0.80 19.22 16.82
N GLU A 203 1.55 20.30 16.96
CA GLU A 203 3.01 20.26 17.07
C GLU A 203 3.41 20.50 18.52
N ILE A 204 4.14 19.54 19.10
CA ILE A 204 4.67 19.64 20.46
C ILE A 204 6.20 19.59 20.37
N PRO A 205 6.92 20.61 20.88
CA PRO A 205 8.37 20.59 20.91
C PRO A 205 8.85 19.42 21.78
N TRP A 206 9.92 18.77 21.34
CA TRP A 206 10.47 17.63 22.08
C TRP A 206 11.03 18.07 23.43
N SER A 207 10.53 17.47 24.50
CA SER A 207 11.15 17.48 25.84
C SER A 207 11.50 16.04 26.23
N ALA A 208 12.57 15.87 27.01
CA ALA A 208 13.16 14.58 27.40
C ALA A 208 12.14 13.42 27.47
N ALA A 209 12.45 12.32 26.78
CA ALA A 209 11.56 11.21 26.42
C ALA A 209 10.40 10.97 27.40
N GLN A 210 9.18 11.17 26.90
CA GLN A 210 7.93 10.97 27.63
C GLN A 210 6.98 10.08 26.82
N THR A 211 6.07 9.40 27.52
CA THR A 211 5.00 8.63 26.89
C THR A 211 4.01 9.57 26.20
N LEU A 212 3.76 9.34 24.91
CA LEU A 212 2.66 9.98 24.18
C LEU A 212 1.35 9.27 24.54
N ALA A 213 0.39 10.01 25.07
CA ALA A 213 -0.97 9.53 25.30
C ALA A 213 -1.95 10.27 24.38
N LEU A 214 -2.78 9.51 23.68
CA LEU A 214 -3.85 9.99 22.82
C LEU A 214 -5.17 9.50 23.39
N THR A 215 -6.08 10.41 23.69
CA THR A 215 -7.44 10.07 24.11
C THR A 215 -8.44 10.81 23.24
N HIS A 216 -9.58 10.19 23.00
CA HIS A 216 -10.69 10.81 22.29
C HIS A 216 -11.93 10.72 23.16
N ASP A 217 -12.57 11.86 23.38
CA ASP A 217 -13.82 12.02 24.10
C ASP A 217 -14.89 12.51 23.12
N GLY A 218 -15.66 11.59 22.55
CA GLY A 218 -16.56 11.86 21.43
C GLY A 218 -17.10 10.58 20.78
N THR A 219 -17.86 10.76 19.71
CA THR A 219 -18.36 9.65 18.87
C THR A 219 -17.38 9.31 17.76
N GLY A 220 -17.48 8.10 17.21
CA GLY A 220 -16.62 7.66 16.12
C GLY A 220 -15.16 7.42 16.53
N ALA A 221 -14.34 7.08 15.53
CA ALA A 221 -12.93 6.76 15.72
C ALA A 221 -12.06 7.67 14.84
N PRO A 222 -11.49 8.76 15.40
CA PRO A 222 -10.60 9.63 14.62
C PRO A 222 -9.31 8.90 14.23
N TRP A 223 -8.90 9.10 12.99
CA TRP A 223 -7.58 8.68 12.52
C TRP A 223 -6.51 9.68 12.98
N GLY A 224 -5.49 9.16 13.67
CA GLY A 224 -4.32 9.92 14.09
C GLY A 224 -3.06 9.44 13.38
N MET A 225 -2.23 10.38 12.91
CA MET A 225 -0.86 10.10 12.49
C MET A 225 0.09 10.77 13.47
N VAL A 226 1.03 9.99 14.00
CA VAL A 226 2.08 10.50 14.87
C VAL A 226 3.37 10.57 14.05
N GLU A 227 3.96 11.76 14.01
CA GLU A 227 5.26 11.98 13.39
C GLU A 227 6.26 12.42 14.47
N PHE A 228 7.43 11.79 14.49
CA PHE A 228 8.53 12.14 15.36
C PHE A 228 9.70 12.67 14.53
N ARG A 229 10.15 13.89 14.81
CA ARG A 229 11.28 14.54 14.13
C ARG A 229 12.38 14.82 15.12
N ALA A 230 13.55 14.22 14.92
CA ALA A 230 14.74 14.49 15.70
C ALA A 230 16.00 14.36 14.84
N ALA A 231 17.01 15.18 15.14
CA ALA A 231 18.34 14.99 14.60
C ALA A 231 18.99 13.81 15.34
N VAL A 232 19.17 12.69 14.63
CA VAL A 232 19.84 11.49 15.17
C VAL A 232 21.25 11.42 14.60
N PRO A 233 22.31 11.35 15.42
CA PRO A 233 23.66 11.14 14.93
C PRO A 233 23.76 9.85 14.12
N LEU A 234 24.29 9.95 12.90
CA LEU A 234 24.64 8.78 12.08
C LEU A 234 25.95 8.19 12.61
N THR A 235 25.86 7.18 13.48
CA THR A 235 27.04 6.46 13.99
C THR A 235 27.51 5.38 13.02
N GLU A 236 26.61 4.87 12.18
CA GLU A 236 26.87 3.81 11.19
C GLU A 236 26.05 4.07 9.92
N PRO A 237 26.44 3.50 8.75
CA PRO A 237 25.61 3.53 7.56
C PRO A 237 24.25 2.90 7.83
N THR A 238 23.17 3.61 7.50
CA THR A 238 21.81 3.10 7.67
C THR A 238 21.16 2.84 6.31
N GLN A 239 20.28 1.84 6.27
CA GLN A 239 19.43 1.56 5.11
C GLN A 239 17.98 1.48 5.57
N ARG A 240 17.13 2.31 4.95
CA ARG A 240 15.69 2.44 5.26
C ARG A 240 14.94 2.65 3.95
N GLY A 241 14.73 1.58 3.20
CA GLY A 241 14.19 1.63 1.83
C GLY A 241 15.23 1.98 0.76
N TYR A 242 16.18 2.85 1.11
CA TYR A 242 17.32 3.21 0.27
C TYR A 242 18.66 2.86 0.92
N ARG A 243 19.65 2.57 0.07
CA ARG A 243 21.08 2.64 0.36
C ARG A 243 21.67 3.76 -0.49
N ILE A 244 22.27 4.77 0.14
CA ILE A 244 22.95 5.87 -0.56
C ILE A 244 24.42 5.85 -0.16
N VAL A 245 25.31 5.79 -1.14
CA VAL A 245 26.75 5.92 -0.95
C VAL A 245 27.23 7.15 -1.69
N ARG A 246 27.91 8.03 -0.96
CA ARG A 246 28.51 9.25 -1.49
C ARG A 246 30.00 9.09 -1.62
N ARG A 247 30.54 9.34 -2.82
CA ARG A 247 31.97 9.38 -3.11
C ARG A 247 32.35 10.76 -3.63
N VAL A 248 33.51 11.25 -3.17
CA VAL A 248 34.09 12.52 -3.62
C VAL A 248 35.37 12.23 -4.37
N ASP A 249 35.31 12.35 -5.69
CA ASP A 249 36.43 12.11 -6.58
C ASP A 249 37.11 13.44 -6.94
N ALA A 250 38.45 13.43 -7.00
CA ALA A 250 39.22 14.61 -7.39
C ALA A 250 39.29 14.72 -8.91
N VAL A 251 38.77 15.81 -9.48
CA VAL A 251 38.86 16.10 -10.92
C VAL A 251 40.08 16.99 -11.20
N ASP A 252 40.20 18.08 -10.44
CA ASP A 252 41.35 18.98 -10.51
C ASP A 252 41.75 19.41 -9.09
N ARG A 253 42.98 19.13 -8.70
CA ARG A 253 43.51 19.45 -7.37
C ARG A 253 44.91 20.01 -7.47
N LYS A 254 45.08 21.22 -6.95
CA LYS A 254 46.39 21.89 -6.86
C LYS A 254 47.33 21.18 -5.87
N ARG A 255 46.79 20.47 -4.87
CA ARG A 255 47.54 19.72 -3.86
C ARG A 255 46.98 18.30 -3.73
N SER A 256 47.82 17.29 -3.88
CA SER A 256 47.41 15.87 -3.88
C SER A 256 46.82 15.38 -2.55
N ARG A 257 47.13 16.03 -1.42
CA ARG A 257 46.73 15.56 -0.07
C ARG A 257 45.69 16.43 0.66
N THR A 258 45.45 17.66 0.22
CA THR A 258 44.41 18.53 0.80
C THR A 258 43.58 19.19 -0.29
N TRP A 259 42.34 19.59 0.04
CA TRP A 259 41.52 20.45 -0.81
C TRP A 259 41.91 21.91 -0.61
N SER A 260 41.95 22.67 -1.69
CA SER A 260 42.30 24.08 -1.71
C SER A 260 41.29 24.88 -2.52
N ARG A 261 41.25 26.20 -2.30
CA ARG A 261 40.30 27.07 -3.00
C ARG A 261 40.50 26.99 -4.52
N GLY A 262 39.42 26.66 -5.21
CA GLY A 262 39.38 26.49 -6.66
C GLY A 262 39.80 25.11 -7.15
N ASP A 263 39.96 24.12 -6.27
CA ASP A 263 39.97 22.71 -6.66
C ASP A 263 38.57 22.26 -7.09
N VAL A 264 38.49 21.30 -8.01
CA VAL A 264 37.25 20.76 -8.55
C VAL A 264 37.07 19.31 -8.09
N ALA A 265 35.93 19.06 -7.45
CA ALA A 265 35.50 17.74 -7.02
C ALA A 265 34.32 17.24 -7.86
N GLN A 266 34.28 15.95 -8.12
CA GLN A 266 33.10 15.26 -8.64
C GLN A 266 32.44 14.51 -7.49
N ILE A 267 31.15 14.79 -7.29
CA ILE A 267 30.33 14.05 -6.33
C ILE A 267 29.61 12.93 -7.07
N VAL A 268 29.82 11.69 -6.62
CA VAL A 268 29.14 10.51 -7.15
C VAL A 268 28.22 9.97 -6.05
N LEU A 269 26.93 9.89 -6.34
CA LEU A 269 25.93 9.29 -5.48
C LEU A 269 25.47 7.96 -6.09
N GLU A 270 25.75 6.86 -5.41
CA GLU A 270 25.21 5.54 -5.75
C GLU A 270 23.97 5.30 -4.89
N ILE A 271 22.82 5.04 -5.53
CA ILE A 271 21.52 4.92 -4.86
C ILE A 271 20.89 3.58 -5.25
N ASP A 272 20.66 2.71 -4.27
CA ASP A 272 19.86 1.49 -4.45
C ASP A 272 18.55 1.60 -3.68
N ALA A 273 17.46 1.14 -4.29
CA ALA A 273 16.13 1.03 -3.67
C ALA A 273 15.76 -0.45 -3.53
N ASN A 274 15.10 -0.81 -2.43
CA ASN A 274 14.64 -2.19 -2.21
C ASN A 274 13.29 -2.53 -2.88
N ALA A 275 12.62 -1.54 -3.48
CA ALA A 275 11.39 -1.71 -4.26
C ALA A 275 11.25 -0.56 -5.27
N ASP A 276 10.30 -0.69 -6.21
CA ASP A 276 9.96 0.37 -7.16
C ASP A 276 9.41 1.60 -6.41
N MET A 277 10.08 2.74 -6.54
CA MET A 277 9.72 4.00 -5.86
C MET A 277 9.36 5.05 -6.90
N GLY A 278 8.12 5.54 -6.88
CA GLY A 278 7.60 6.42 -7.93
C GLY A 278 8.03 7.89 -7.84
N TRP A 279 8.32 8.39 -6.64
CA TRP A 279 8.70 9.79 -6.39
C TRP A 279 9.76 9.85 -5.30
N VAL A 280 10.95 10.34 -5.65
CA VAL A 280 12.14 10.34 -4.78
C VAL A 280 12.76 11.72 -4.81
N VAL A 281 13.14 12.24 -3.64
CA VAL A 281 13.93 13.46 -3.50
C VAL A 281 15.26 13.07 -2.88
N VAL A 282 16.35 13.53 -3.48
CA VAL A 282 17.71 13.36 -2.96
C VAL A 282 18.16 14.73 -2.47
N ASP A 283 18.50 14.81 -1.19
CA ASP A 283 19.06 16.00 -0.54
C ASP A 283 20.47 15.64 -0.05
N ASP A 284 21.50 16.20 -0.70
CA ASP A 284 22.92 16.05 -0.34
C ASP A 284 23.42 17.41 0.18
N PRO A 285 23.22 17.73 1.47
CA PRO A 285 23.66 19.00 2.03
C PRO A 285 25.19 19.13 1.95
N LEU A 286 25.66 20.31 1.53
CA LEU A 286 27.08 20.65 1.35
C LEU A 286 27.79 20.99 2.67
#